data_AF-A0A349B787-F1
#
_entry.id   AF-A0A349B787-F1
#
_cell.length_a   1.000
_cell.length_b   1.000
_cell.length_c   1.000
_cell.angle_alpha   90.00
_cell.angle_beta   90.00
_cell.angle_gamma   90.00
#
_symmetry.space_group_name_H-M   'P 1'
#
loop_
_entity.id
_entity.type
_entity.pdbx_description
1 polymer ?
#
loop_
_entity_poly.entity_id
_entity_poly.type
_entity_poly.pdbx_seq_one_letter_code
_entity_poly.pdbx_strand_id
1 'polypeptide(L)' 'QILDHVWHYDFDGEGGVVETYIGYLRRKVDDVAPKLIHTIRGVGYTLRES' A
#
# COMPACT_ATOMS: atom_id res chain seq x y z
N GLN A 1 -2.21 -17.36 11.54
CA GLN A 1 -1.63 -16.12 12.10
C GLN A 1 -1.55 -15.09 10.97
N ILE A 2 -1.78 -13.81 11.23
CA ILE A 2 -2.08 -12.77 10.22
C ILE A 2 -0.92 -12.51 9.23
N LEU A 3 0.30 -13.01 9.50
CA LEU A 3 1.51 -12.58 8.79
C LEU A 3 1.94 -13.40 7.55
N ASP A 4 1.35 -14.57 7.26
CA ASP A 4 1.51 -15.23 5.94
C ASP A 4 0.53 -14.67 4.88
N HIS A 5 -0.46 -13.89 5.32
CA HIS A 5 -1.68 -13.52 4.57
C HIS A 5 -1.65 -12.12 3.92
N VAL A 6 -0.58 -11.34 4.11
CA VAL A 6 -0.62 -9.92 3.71
C VAL A 6 -0.08 -9.70 2.32
N TRP A 7 1.00 -10.33 1.86
CA TRP A 7 1.35 -10.37 0.43
C TRP A 7 2.42 -11.43 0.19
N HIS A 8 2.00 -12.67 -0.10
CA HIS A 8 2.88 -13.56 -0.86
C HIS A 8 3.02 -12.97 -2.26
N TYR A 9 4.26 -12.84 -2.69
CA TYR A 9 4.73 -12.15 -3.89
C TYR A 9 4.40 -12.93 -5.18
N ASP A 10 3.15 -13.39 -5.31
CA ASP A 10 2.60 -14.10 -6.48
C ASP A 10 1.12 -13.71 -6.69
N PHE A 11 0.73 -12.46 -6.40
CA PHE A 11 -0.65 -12.02 -6.63
C PHE A 11 -0.86 -11.60 -8.09
N ASP A 12 -1.25 -12.57 -8.91
CA ASP A 12 -1.81 -12.40 -10.26
C ASP A 12 -3.31 -11.97 -10.23
N GLY A 13 -3.76 -11.45 -9.09
CA GLY A 13 -5.13 -10.99 -8.89
C GLY A 13 -5.25 -9.50 -9.21
N GLU A 14 -6.30 -9.15 -9.95
CA GLU A 14 -6.71 -7.81 -10.38
C GLU A 14 -5.99 -6.67 -9.62
N GLY A 15 -4.91 -6.15 -10.21
CA GLY A 15 -4.06 -5.13 -9.57
C GLY A 15 -4.86 -3.98 -8.95
N GLY A 16 -6.03 -3.64 -9.48
CA GLY A 16 -6.90 -2.59 -8.95
C GLY A 16 -7.32 -2.71 -7.47
N VAL A 17 -7.34 -3.90 -6.85
CA VAL A 17 -7.78 -4.02 -5.45
C VAL A 17 -6.79 -3.36 -4.49
N VAL A 18 -5.49 -3.55 -4.70
CA VAL A 18 -4.44 -2.98 -3.83
C VAL A 18 -4.46 -1.46 -3.92
N GLU A 19 -4.54 -0.95 -5.14
CA GLU A 19 -4.62 0.47 -5.48
C GLU A 19 -5.82 1.12 -4.79
N THR A 20 -6.97 0.44 -4.79
CA THR A 20 -8.19 0.93 -4.14
C THR A 20 -8.00 1.05 -2.63
N TYR A 21 -7.46 0.03 -1.98
CA TYR A 21 -7.25 0.05 -0.54
C TYR A 21 -6.14 1.03 -0.13
N ILE A 22 -5.08 1.17 -0.92
CA ILE A 22 -4.06 2.21 -0.70
C ILE A 22 -4.68 3.61 -0.82
N GLY A 23 -5.57 3.83 -1.79
CA GLY A 23 -6.32 5.09 -1.90
C GLY A 23 -7.20 5.35 -0.67
N TYR A 24 -7.82 4.31 -0.12
CA TYR A 24 -8.64 4.41 1.09
C TYR A 24 -7.79 4.72 2.32
N LEU A 25 -6.65 4.03 2.45
CA LEU A 25 -5.72 4.22 3.56
C LEU A 25 -5.17 5.64 3.54
N ARG A 26 -4.72 6.13 2.37
CA ARG A 26 -4.21 7.50 2.24
C ARG A 26 -5.22 8.55 2.69
N ARG A 27 -6.48 8.42 2.28
CA ARG A 27 -7.55 9.33 2.71
C ARG A 27 -7.84 9.27 4.21
N LYS A 28 -7.63 8.12 4.85
CA LYS A 28 -7.94 7.92 6.27
C LYS A 28 -6.80 8.32 7.20
N VAL A 29 -5.55 8.05 6.83
CA VAL A 29 -4.41 8.14 7.76
C VAL A 29 -3.21 8.90 7.20
N ASP A 30 -3.18 9.22 5.91
CA ASP A 30 -2.03 9.87 5.25
C ASP A 30 -2.46 11.14 4.51
N ASP A 31 -3.44 11.86 5.04
CA ASP A 31 -3.98 13.09 4.43
C ASP A 31 -3.28 14.37 4.90
N VAL A 32 -2.43 14.28 5.93
CA VAL A 32 -1.60 15.39 6.43
C VAL A 32 -0.13 15.19 6.09
N ALA A 33 0.70 16.21 6.29
CA ALA A 33 2.15 16.10 6.19
C ALA A 33 2.77 15.67 7.55
N PRO A 34 3.88 14.93 7.55
CA PRO A 34 4.55 14.32 6.39
C PRO A 34 3.75 13.13 5.83
N LYS A 35 3.87 12.88 4.52
CA LYS A 35 3.26 11.70 3.89
C LYS A 35 4.09 10.47 4.23
N LEU A 36 3.43 9.43 4.72
CA LEU A 36 4.04 8.17 5.11
C LEU A 36 3.93 7.11 4.02
N ILE A 37 2.90 7.11 3.17
CA ILE A 37 2.65 6.05 2.18
C ILE A 37 3.18 6.48 0.80
N HIS A 38 4.33 5.94 0.42
CA HIS A 38 5.03 6.27 -0.83
C HIS A 38 4.83 5.18 -1.88
N THR A 39 4.67 5.57 -3.14
CA THR A 39 4.62 4.64 -4.27
C THR A 39 6.02 4.45 -4.86
N ILE A 40 6.47 3.20 -4.98
CA ILE A 40 7.66 2.80 -5.73
C ILE A 40 7.19 2.17 -7.04
N ARG A 41 7.34 2.89 -8.15
CA ARG A 41 6.87 2.45 -9.47
C ARG A 41 7.48 1.09 -9.85
N GLY A 42 6.63 0.16 -10.30
CA GLY A 42 7.04 -1.19 -10.69
C GLY A 42 7.39 -2.12 -9.52
N VAL A 43 7.24 -1.67 -8.26
CA VAL A 43 7.56 -2.47 -7.06
C VAL A 43 6.38 -2.53 -6.11
N GLY A 44 5.74 -1.40 -5.81
CA GLY A 44 4.60 -1.34 -4.88
C GLY A 44 4.62 -0.09 -4.00
N TYR A 45 4.40 -0.26 -2.70
CA TYR A 45 4.28 0.82 -1.74
C TYR A 45 5.21 0.63 -0.55
N THR A 46 5.64 1.73 0.07
CA THR A 46 6.49 1.71 1.28
C THR A 46 6.02 2.73 2.30
N LEU A 47 6.27 2.44 3.57
CA LEU A 47 5.99 3.35 4.68
C LEU A 47 7.29 3.99 5.15
N ARG A 48 7.40 5.33 5.08
CA ARG A 48 8.57 6.07 5.61
C ARG A 48 8.23 7.54 5.85
N GLU A 49 8.87 8.15 6.85
CA GLU A 49 8.71 9.57 7.18
C GLU A 49 9.45 10.52 6.20
N SER A 50 10.31 9.96 5.35
CA SER A 50 11.39 10.63 4.59
C SER A 50 12.63 10.87 5.42
#